data_AF-A0A4Q7VBX7-F1
#
_entry.id   AF-A0A4Q7VBX7-F1
#
_cell.length_a   1.000
_cell.length_b   1.000
_cell.length_c   1.000
_cell.angle_alpha   90.00
_cell.angle_beta   90.00
_cell.angle_gamma   90.00
#
_symmetry.space_group_name_H-M   'P 1'
#
loop_
_entity.id
_entity.type
_entity.pdbx_description
1 polymer ?
#
loop_
_entity_poly.entity_id
_entity_poly.type
_entity_poly.pdbx_seq_one_letter_code
_entity_poly.pdbx_strand_id
1 'polypeptide(L)'
;MQKLIHPSCNIFITLILVWGLCLPSKAQSVEKNNLQLILKTKTNTLDTHKHKRDYIYKNESSWLKKYNPVSLGFGSLLYLYQNVISQQFSADCLYHPTCSDFSKDAIREYGLIKGIFLSSDRICRCNRIAATSINYFKFDQKTHHAHDSVNLYRIKPLTNTEYK
;
A
#
# COMPACT_ATOMS: atom_id res chain seq x y z
N MET A 1 5.66 9.47 67.18
CA MET A 1 5.91 8.27 66.34
C MET A 1 6.67 8.70 65.08
N GLN A 2 7.99 8.82 65.18
CA GLN A 2 8.87 9.13 64.05
C GLN A 2 9.28 7.79 63.41
N LYS A 3 8.82 7.53 62.18
CA LYS A 3 9.22 6.32 61.43
C LYS A 3 10.60 6.54 60.81
N LEU A 4 11.51 5.67 61.24
CA LEU A 4 12.87 5.45 60.76
C LEU A 4 12.89 5.26 59.24
N ILE A 5 13.48 6.23 58.53
CA ILE A 5 13.85 6.12 57.12
C ILE A 5 15.31 5.66 57.12
N HIS A 6 15.56 4.42 56.67
CA HIS A 6 16.90 3.84 56.61
C HIS A 6 17.85 4.70 55.74
N PRO A 7 19.09 4.98 56.19
CA PRO A 7 20.02 5.87 55.50
C PRO A 7 20.48 5.36 54.12
N SER A 8 20.29 4.06 53.85
CA SER A 8 20.61 3.43 52.55
C SER A 8 19.66 3.83 51.41
N CYS A 9 18.44 4.28 51.71
CA CYS A 9 17.46 4.65 50.69
C CYS A 9 17.69 6.08 50.15
N ASN A 10 18.08 7.03 51.02
CA ASN A 10 18.40 8.39 50.60
C ASN A 10 19.66 8.47 49.74
N ILE A 11 20.66 7.63 50.01
CA ILE A 11 21.89 7.56 49.22
C ILE A 11 21.61 7.04 47.81
N PHE A 12 20.71 6.06 47.66
CA PHE A 12 20.36 5.52 46.34
C PHE A 12 19.58 6.52 45.49
N ILE A 13 18.65 7.25 46.11
CA ILE A 13 17.86 8.31 45.44
C ILE A 13 18.74 9.49 45.04
N THR A 14 19.69 9.91 45.88
CA THR A 14 20.62 10.99 45.53
C THR A 14 21.61 10.57 44.44
N LEU A 15 22.08 9.31 44.44
CA LEU A 15 22.91 8.80 43.35
C LEU A 15 22.15 8.76 42.02
N ILE A 16 20.88 8.32 42.00
CA ILE A 16 20.04 8.33 40.78
C ILE A 16 19.80 9.76 40.27
N LEU A 17 19.52 10.71 41.17
CA LEU A 17 19.30 12.11 40.81
C LEU A 17 20.58 12.79 40.29
N VAL A 18 21.73 12.51 40.90
CA VAL A 18 23.04 13.03 40.45
C VAL A 18 23.44 12.40 39.11
N TRP A 19 23.19 11.10 38.90
CA TRP A 19 23.46 10.43 37.62
C TRP A 19 22.54 10.91 36.50
N GLY A 20 21.26 11.19 36.82
CA GLY A 20 20.30 11.76 35.87
C GLY A 20 20.57 13.21 35.48
N LEU A 21 21.08 14.03 36.41
CA LEU A 21 21.45 15.44 36.15
C LEU A 21 22.80 15.60 35.44
N CYS A 22 23.66 14.58 35.47
CA CYS A 22 25.00 14.60 34.88
C CYS A 22 25.13 13.80 33.58
N LEU A 23 24.01 13.48 32.90
CA LEU A 23 24.06 13.04 31.51
C LEU A 23 24.06 14.27 30.61
N PRO A 24 25.24 14.78 30.17
CA PRO A 24 25.24 15.76 29.10
C PRO A 24 24.60 15.09 27.89
N SER A 25 23.44 15.59 27.49
CA SER A 25 22.83 15.26 26.21
C SER A 25 23.70 15.86 25.11
N LYS A 26 24.85 15.22 24.85
CA LYS A 26 25.61 15.44 23.62
C LYS A 26 24.78 14.79 22.52
N ALA A 27 23.76 15.51 22.07
CA ALA A 27 23.14 15.25 20.78
C ALA A 27 24.28 15.14 19.76
N GLN A 28 24.34 14.01 19.05
CA GLN A 28 25.33 13.82 18.00
C GLN A 28 25.23 15.00 17.03
N SER A 29 26.28 15.82 16.97
CA SER A 29 26.46 16.86 15.97
C SER A 29 26.47 16.16 14.61
N VAL A 30 25.36 16.21 13.89
CA VAL A 30 25.25 15.63 12.55
C VAL A 30 26.24 16.32 11.64
N GLU A 31 27.19 15.56 11.10
CA GLU A 31 28.23 16.05 10.21
C GLU A 31 27.61 16.61 8.92
N LYS A 32 27.98 17.85 8.56
CA LYS A 32 27.40 18.60 7.43
C LYS A 32 27.52 17.86 6.08
N ASN A 33 28.53 17.01 5.93
CA ASN A 33 28.76 16.17 4.75
C ASN A 33 27.70 15.07 4.61
N ASN A 34 27.31 14.44 5.72
CA ASN A 34 26.28 13.40 5.76
C ASN A 34 24.86 13.98 5.61
N LEU A 35 24.66 15.23 6.05
CA LEU A 35 23.42 15.98 5.83
C LEU A 35 23.13 16.24 4.36
N GLN A 36 24.15 16.60 3.58
CA GLN A 36 24.03 16.75 2.12
C GLN A 36 23.59 15.44 1.47
N LEU A 37 24.13 14.31 1.93
CA LEU A 37 23.75 13.00 1.42
C LEU A 37 22.28 12.65 1.77
N ILE A 38 21.85 12.90 3.00
CA ILE A 38 20.46 12.67 3.45
C ILE A 38 19.49 13.60 2.70
N LEU A 39 19.84 14.88 2.52
CA LEU A 39 19.03 15.83 1.77
C LEU A 39 18.97 15.45 0.29
N LYS A 40 20.08 15.01 -0.31
CA LYS A 40 20.13 14.52 -1.70
C LYS A 40 19.31 13.24 -1.89
N THR A 41 19.33 12.32 -0.92
CA THR A 41 18.43 11.15 -0.93
C THR A 41 16.98 11.59 -0.80
N LYS A 42 16.67 12.52 0.11
CA LYS A 42 15.32 13.06 0.31
C LYS A 42 14.79 13.73 -0.96
N THR A 43 15.61 14.54 -1.66
CA THR A 43 15.23 15.14 -2.95
C THR A 43 15.02 14.08 -4.04
N ASN A 44 15.86 13.05 -4.11
CA ASN A 44 15.70 11.95 -5.08
C ASN A 44 14.45 11.08 -4.80
N THR A 45 13.99 11.01 -3.55
CA THR A 45 12.77 10.28 -3.16
C THR A 45 11.49 11.13 -3.20
N LEU A 46 11.60 12.45 -3.36
CA LEU A 46 10.47 13.38 -3.32
C LEU A 46 9.71 13.49 -4.64
N ASP A 47 10.13 12.78 -5.69
CA ASP A 47 9.30 12.46 -6.85
C ASP A 47 8.29 11.38 -6.46
N THR A 48 7.45 11.67 -5.47
CA THR A 48 6.27 10.85 -5.18
C THR A 48 5.37 11.00 -6.41
N HIS A 49 5.38 10.01 -7.30
CA HIS A 49 4.37 9.88 -8.33
C HIS A 49 3.01 9.81 -7.64
N LYS A 50 2.38 10.98 -7.47
CA LYS A 50 1.08 11.11 -6.82
C LYS A 50 0.04 10.53 -7.76
N HIS A 51 -0.18 9.23 -7.65
CA HIS A 51 -1.17 8.53 -8.46
C HIS A 51 -2.55 9.08 -8.11
N LYS A 52 -3.13 9.89 -9.01
CA LYS A 52 -4.48 10.46 -8.81
C LYS A 52 -5.49 9.32 -8.89
N ARG A 53 -6.12 9.00 -7.77
CA ARG A 53 -7.19 7.99 -7.72
C ARG A 53 -8.51 8.64 -8.14
N ASP A 54 -9.02 8.26 -9.32
CA ASP A 54 -10.33 8.69 -9.80
C ASP A 54 -11.43 7.70 -9.40
N TYR A 55 -12.63 8.21 -9.11
CA TYR A 55 -13.82 7.43 -8.82
C TYR A 55 -14.27 6.61 -10.04
N ILE A 56 -14.74 5.38 -9.80
CA ILE A 56 -15.00 4.37 -10.86
C ILE A 56 -15.95 4.87 -11.95
N TYR A 57 -17.07 5.50 -11.57
CA TYR A 57 -18.10 5.94 -12.52
C TYR A 57 -18.00 7.42 -12.94
N LYS A 58 -16.82 8.06 -12.76
CA LYS A 58 -16.65 9.48 -13.06
C LYS A 58 -16.95 9.85 -14.52
N ASN A 59 -16.76 8.92 -15.46
CA ASN A 59 -16.90 9.14 -16.91
C ASN A 59 -18.02 8.30 -17.57
N GLU A 60 -18.96 7.76 -16.78
CA GLU A 60 -20.06 6.92 -17.30
C GLU A 60 -21.16 7.80 -17.92
N SER A 61 -21.52 7.56 -19.19
CA SER A 61 -22.53 8.35 -19.93
C SER A 61 -23.98 8.05 -19.55
N SER A 62 -24.23 6.87 -18.98
CA SER A 62 -25.58 6.42 -18.61
C SER A 62 -25.98 6.96 -17.24
N TRP A 63 -26.95 7.88 -17.23
CA TRP A 63 -27.50 8.48 -16.01
C TRP A 63 -27.94 7.44 -14.96
N LEU A 64 -28.57 6.33 -15.39
CA LEU A 64 -29.04 5.26 -14.50
C LEU A 64 -27.94 4.62 -13.66
N LYS A 65 -26.74 4.42 -14.22
CA LYS A 65 -25.60 3.87 -13.49
C LYS A 65 -24.94 4.90 -12.58
N LYS A 66 -25.07 6.19 -12.90
CA LYS A 66 -24.51 7.29 -12.10
C LYS A 66 -25.29 7.53 -10.80
N TYR A 67 -26.61 7.35 -10.83
CA TYR A 67 -27.49 7.59 -9.69
C TYR A 67 -28.00 6.32 -9.01
N ASN A 68 -27.53 5.14 -9.43
CA ASN A 68 -27.89 3.90 -8.75
C ASN A 68 -27.29 3.90 -7.33
N PRO A 69 -28.10 3.84 -6.26
CA PRO A 69 -27.61 3.91 -4.88
C PRO A 69 -26.64 2.79 -4.54
N VAL A 70 -26.79 1.62 -5.17
CA VAL A 70 -25.87 0.48 -5.02
C VAL A 70 -24.50 0.82 -5.60
N SER A 71 -24.46 1.32 -6.84
CA SER A 71 -23.21 1.68 -7.51
C SER A 71 -22.47 2.82 -6.78
N LEU A 72 -23.22 3.79 -6.24
CA LEU A 72 -22.71 4.89 -5.45
C LEU A 72 -22.13 4.41 -4.13
N GLY A 73 -22.88 3.59 -3.39
CA GLY A 73 -22.45 3.04 -2.11
C GLY A 73 -21.17 2.21 -2.25
N PHE A 74 -21.16 1.22 -3.15
CA PHE A 74 -20.00 0.36 -3.37
C PHE A 74 -18.81 1.11 -3.95
N GLY A 75 -19.02 1.99 -4.94
CA GLY A 75 -17.94 2.79 -5.51
C GLY A 75 -17.30 3.70 -4.44
N SER A 76 -18.10 4.25 -3.53
CA SER A 76 -17.61 5.12 -2.45
C SER A 76 -16.84 4.32 -1.41
N LEU A 77 -17.34 3.13 -1.05
CA LEU A 77 -16.66 2.23 -0.13
C LEU A 77 -15.29 1.79 -0.68
N LEU A 78 -15.23 1.47 -1.98
CA LEU A 78 -13.98 1.09 -2.65
C LEU A 78 -13.02 2.27 -2.76
N TYR A 79 -13.51 3.47 -3.04
CA TYR A 79 -12.68 4.68 -3.03
C TYR A 79 -12.12 5.01 -1.63
N LEU A 80 -12.92 4.83 -0.58
CA LEU A 80 -12.49 4.99 0.80
C LEU A 80 -11.45 3.93 1.20
N TYR A 81 -11.68 2.66 0.85
CA TYR A 81 -10.71 1.57 1.02
C TYR A 81 -9.38 1.92 0.37
N GLN A 82 -9.40 2.37 -0.90
CA GLN A 82 -8.18 2.76 -1.60
C GLN A 82 -7.51 3.97 -0.94
N ASN A 83 -8.26 4.92 -0.37
CA ASN A 83 -7.66 6.11 0.23
C ASN A 83 -7.07 5.89 1.61
N VAL A 84 -7.75 5.12 2.45
CA VAL A 84 -7.34 4.92 3.85
C VAL A 84 -6.43 3.71 3.96
N ILE A 85 -6.86 2.55 3.46
CA ILE A 85 -6.18 1.29 3.73
C ILE A 85 -4.95 1.11 2.83
N SER A 86 -5.02 1.52 1.56
CA SER A 86 -3.88 1.37 0.64
C SER A 86 -2.66 2.21 1.04
N GLN A 87 -2.83 3.31 1.78
CA GLN A 87 -1.70 4.14 2.22
C GLN A 87 -0.97 3.53 3.41
N GLN A 88 -1.66 2.74 4.24
CA GLN A 88 -1.05 2.04 5.38
C GLN A 88 -0.21 0.83 4.95
N PHE A 89 -0.53 0.21 3.81
CA PHE A 89 0.22 -0.92 3.28
C PHE A 89 1.28 -0.44 2.29
N SER A 90 2.51 -0.19 2.77
CA SER A 90 3.70 0.07 1.94
C SER A 90 4.18 -1.15 1.13
N ALA A 91 3.29 -2.10 0.81
CA ALA A 91 3.64 -3.32 0.11
C ALA A 91 3.59 -3.09 -1.40
N ASP A 92 4.73 -3.25 -2.08
CA ASP A 92 4.77 -3.32 -3.55
C ASP A 92 3.86 -4.44 -4.03
N CYS A 93 2.91 -4.08 -4.88
CA CYS A 93 1.98 -5.01 -5.52
C CYS A 93 2.76 -6.00 -6.39
N LEU A 94 2.44 -7.28 -6.29
CA LEU A 94 3.11 -8.34 -7.05
C LEU A 94 2.80 -8.26 -8.56
N TYR A 95 1.62 -7.74 -8.90
CA TYR A 95 1.09 -7.75 -10.26
C TYR A 95 1.12 -6.38 -10.91
N HIS A 96 1.26 -6.37 -12.23
CA HIS A 96 1.08 -5.19 -13.08
C HIS A 96 -0.09 -5.40 -14.06
N PRO A 97 -1.05 -4.46 -14.19
CA PRO A 97 -1.23 -3.27 -13.36
C PRO A 97 -1.52 -3.61 -11.88
N THR A 98 -1.45 -2.61 -10.98
CA THR A 98 -1.64 -2.84 -9.54
C THR A 98 -3.02 -3.44 -9.25
N CYS A 99 -3.18 -4.19 -8.15
CA CYS A 99 -4.48 -4.73 -7.75
C CYS A 99 -5.57 -3.65 -7.70
N SER A 100 -5.24 -2.43 -7.27
CA SER A 100 -6.19 -1.32 -7.22
C SER A 100 -6.64 -0.84 -8.60
N ASP A 101 -5.71 -0.80 -9.57
CA ASP A 101 -6.00 -0.43 -10.95
C ASP A 101 -6.79 -1.53 -11.66
N PHE A 102 -6.37 -2.78 -11.47
CA PHE A 102 -7.11 -3.95 -11.92
C PHE A 102 -8.55 -3.95 -11.41
N SER A 103 -8.78 -3.65 -10.13
CA SER A 103 -10.15 -3.62 -9.59
C SER A 103 -11.03 -2.57 -10.25
N LYS A 104 -10.48 -1.40 -10.57
CA LYS A 104 -11.21 -0.35 -11.30
C LYS A 104 -11.58 -0.82 -12.70
N ASP A 105 -10.64 -1.43 -13.40
CA ASP A 105 -10.84 -1.88 -14.77
C ASP A 105 -11.76 -3.11 -14.84
N ALA A 106 -11.65 -4.04 -13.89
CA ALA A 106 -12.51 -5.22 -13.80
C ALA A 106 -13.98 -4.83 -13.52
N ILE A 107 -14.22 -3.83 -12.67
CA ILE A 107 -15.57 -3.33 -12.39
C ILE A 107 -16.14 -2.57 -13.60
N ARG A 108 -15.32 -1.82 -14.34
CA ARG A 108 -15.75 -1.13 -15.57
C ARG A 108 -16.13 -2.11 -16.67
N GLU A 109 -15.33 -3.15 -16.87
CA GLU A 109 -15.49 -4.11 -17.96
C GLU A 109 -16.58 -5.15 -17.67
N TYR A 110 -16.58 -5.74 -16.46
CA TYR A 110 -17.46 -6.86 -16.11
C TYR A 110 -18.64 -6.48 -15.20
N GLY A 111 -18.73 -5.21 -14.80
CA GLY A 111 -19.71 -4.74 -13.83
C GLY A 111 -19.34 -5.08 -12.39
N LEU A 112 -20.19 -4.64 -11.45
CA LEU A 112 -19.88 -4.62 -10.02
C LEU A 112 -19.68 -6.02 -9.42
N ILE A 113 -20.59 -6.95 -9.69
CA ILE A 113 -20.57 -8.28 -9.04
C ILE A 113 -19.35 -9.09 -9.51
N LYS A 114 -19.20 -9.27 -10.83
CA LYS A 114 -18.10 -10.04 -11.41
C LYS A 114 -16.75 -9.33 -11.20
N GLY A 115 -16.73 -8.00 -11.31
CA GLY A 115 -15.55 -7.19 -11.03
C GLY A 115 -15.06 -7.36 -9.59
N ILE A 116 -15.96 -7.34 -8.60
CA ILE A 116 -15.59 -7.58 -7.18
C ILE A 116 -15.03 -8.99 -7.00
N PHE A 117 -15.66 -10.02 -7.57
CA PHE A 117 -15.18 -11.39 -7.42
C PHE A 117 -13.75 -11.57 -7.98
N LEU A 118 -13.50 -11.05 -9.19
CA LEU A 118 -12.17 -11.06 -9.81
C LEU A 118 -11.14 -10.27 -9.01
N SER A 119 -11.55 -9.11 -8.47
CA SER A 119 -10.69 -8.25 -7.67
C SER A 119 -10.28 -8.91 -6.35
N SER A 120 -11.25 -9.48 -5.64
CA SER A 120 -11.03 -10.15 -4.35
C SER A 120 -10.11 -11.36 -4.51
N ASP A 121 -10.38 -12.20 -5.52
CA ASP A 121 -9.53 -13.34 -5.86
C ASP A 121 -8.07 -12.93 -6.12
N ARG A 122 -7.85 -11.83 -6.86
CA ARG A 122 -6.50 -11.30 -7.10
C ARG A 122 -5.86 -10.72 -5.84
N ILE A 123 -6.59 -10.01 -4.99
CA ILE A 123 -6.07 -9.44 -3.73
C ILE A 123 -5.63 -10.56 -2.79
N CYS A 124 -6.39 -11.64 -2.66
CA CYS A 124 -6.04 -12.80 -1.83
C CYS A 124 -4.71 -13.44 -2.27
N ARG A 125 -4.44 -13.49 -3.58
CA ARG A 125 -3.17 -13.97 -4.14
C ARG A 125 -2.05 -12.94 -4.13
N CYS A 126 -2.34 -11.65 -3.91
CA CYS A 126 -1.34 -10.60 -3.93
C CYS A 126 -0.59 -10.53 -2.60
N ASN A 127 0.34 -11.47 -2.39
CA ASN A 127 1.22 -11.49 -1.23
C ASN A 127 2.59 -12.10 -1.61
N ARG A 128 3.61 -11.90 -0.77
CA ARG A 128 4.98 -12.37 -1.04
C ARG A 128 5.11 -13.90 -1.09
N ILE A 129 4.24 -14.64 -0.41
CA ILE A 129 4.27 -16.12 -0.39
C ILE A 129 3.73 -16.67 -1.71
N ALA A 130 2.64 -16.09 -2.21
CA ALA A 130 2.06 -16.42 -3.50
C ALA A 130 2.96 -16.04 -4.69
N ALA A 131 3.91 -15.11 -4.50
CA ALA A 131 4.92 -14.80 -5.50
C ALA A 131 5.80 -15.99 -5.90
N THR A 132 5.96 -16.98 -5.02
CA THR A 132 6.76 -18.17 -5.28
C THR A 132 6.02 -19.18 -6.16
N SER A 133 4.68 -19.17 -6.17
CA SER A 133 3.88 -20.15 -6.90
C SER A 133 3.42 -19.69 -8.27
N ILE A 134 3.64 -18.42 -8.63
CA ILE A 134 3.35 -17.92 -9.97
C ILE A 134 4.38 -18.43 -10.97
N ASN A 135 3.88 -18.77 -12.16
CA ASN A 135 4.71 -19.24 -13.25
C ASN A 135 5.67 -18.12 -13.72
N TYR A 136 6.96 -18.44 -13.81
CA TYR A 136 8.04 -17.55 -14.25
C TYR A 136 7.72 -16.84 -15.59
N PHE A 137 7.06 -17.51 -16.54
CA PHE A 137 6.72 -16.93 -17.85
C PHE A 137 5.77 -15.72 -17.77
N LYS A 138 5.10 -15.50 -16.62
CA LYS A 138 4.22 -14.34 -16.42
C LYS A 138 4.95 -13.10 -15.89
N PHE A 139 6.23 -13.20 -15.54
CA PHE A 139 7.01 -12.07 -15.04
C PHE A 139 7.57 -11.22 -16.18
N ASP A 140 7.39 -9.91 -16.07
CA ASP A 140 8.15 -8.96 -16.88
C ASP A 140 9.56 -8.84 -16.32
N GLN A 141 10.56 -9.09 -17.17
CA GLN A 141 11.97 -9.06 -16.80
C GLN A 141 12.47 -7.65 -16.47
N LYS A 142 11.77 -6.60 -16.93
CA LYS A 142 12.14 -5.20 -16.66
C LYS A 142 11.58 -4.70 -15.33
N THR A 143 10.35 -5.07 -15.01
CA THR A 143 9.65 -4.53 -13.82
C THR A 143 9.59 -5.53 -12.67
N HIS A 144 9.97 -6.80 -12.89
CA HIS A 144 9.84 -7.90 -11.92
C HIS A 144 8.41 -8.07 -11.36
N HIS A 145 7.41 -7.64 -12.12
CA HIS A 145 6.00 -7.78 -11.77
C HIS A 145 5.36 -8.85 -12.65
N ALA A 146 4.41 -9.60 -12.08
CA ALA A 146 3.61 -10.54 -12.83
C ALA A 146 2.56 -9.79 -13.66
N HIS A 147 2.56 -9.96 -14.97
CA HIS A 147 1.59 -9.29 -15.84
C HIS A 147 0.24 -10.03 -15.80
N ASP A 148 -0.77 -9.37 -15.27
CA ASP A 148 -2.13 -9.91 -15.18
C ASP A 148 -3.11 -8.79 -15.56
N SER A 149 -3.61 -8.78 -16.79
CA SER A 149 -4.52 -7.76 -17.29
C SER A 149 -5.97 -8.24 -17.27
N VAL A 150 -6.92 -7.32 -17.12
CA VAL A 150 -8.36 -7.64 -17.08
C VAL A 150 -8.82 -8.43 -18.31
N ASN A 151 -8.23 -8.17 -19.48
CA ASN A 151 -8.55 -8.86 -20.73
C ASN A 151 -8.33 -10.38 -20.69
N LEU A 152 -7.46 -10.89 -19.80
CA LEU A 152 -7.23 -12.33 -19.66
C LEU A 152 -8.46 -13.08 -19.15
N TYR A 153 -9.38 -12.39 -18.46
CA TYR A 153 -10.61 -12.97 -17.92
C TYR A 153 -11.79 -12.84 -18.90
N ARG A 154 -11.56 -12.33 -20.12
CA ARG A 154 -12.57 -12.21 -21.16
C ARG A 154 -12.74 -13.57 -21.81
N ILE A 155 -13.95 -14.10 -21.78
CA ILE A 155 -14.29 -15.33 -22.50
C ILE A 155 -14.15 -15.03 -23.99
N LYS A 156 -13.10 -15.58 -24.62
CA LYS A 156 -12.97 -15.54 -26.07
C LYS A 156 -13.85 -16.64 -26.68
N PRO A 157 -14.60 -16.37 -27.76
CA PRO A 157 -15.20 -17.45 -28.54
C PRO A 157 -14.06 -18.31 -29.11
N LEU A 158 -14.22 -19.64 -29.07
CA LEU A 158 -13.28 -20.57 -29.71
C LEU A 158 -13.38 -20.38 -31.23
N THR A 159 -12.54 -19.52 -31.78
CA THR A 159 -12.37 -19.39 -33.23
C THR A 159 -11.33 -20.41 -33.67
N ASN A 160 -11.62 -21.17 -34.74
CA ASN A 160 -10.75 -22.24 -35.29
C ASN A 160 -9.34 -21.77 -35.73
N THR A 161 -8.98 -20.51 -35.52
CA THR A 161 -7.76 -19.85 -36.00
C THR A 161 -6.61 -19.82 -34.99
N GLU A 162 -6.80 -20.19 -33.72
CA GLU A 162 -5.71 -20.20 -32.70
C GLU A 162 -4.87 -21.51 -32.69
N TYR A 163 -5.14 -22.46 -33.62
CA TYR A 163 -4.43 -23.76 -33.77
C TYR A 163 -3.65 -23.87 -35.10
N LYS A 164 -2.91 -22.83 -35.49
CA LYS A 164 -2.09 -22.85 -36.71
C LYS A 164 -0.66 -22.45 -36.44
#